data_AF-A0A5K3FL76-F1
#
_entry.id   AF-A0A5K3FL76-F1
#
_cell.length_a   1.000
_cell.length_b   1.000
_cell.length_c   1.000
_cell.angle_alpha   90.00
_cell.angle_beta   90.00
_cell.angle_gamma   90.00
#
_symmetry.space_group_name_H-M   'P 1'
#
loop_
_entity.id
_entity.type
_entity.pdbx_description
1 polymer ?
#
loop_
_entity_poly.entity_id
_entity_poly.type
_entity_poly.pdbx_seq_one_letter_code
_entity_poly.pdbx_strand_id
1 'polypeptide(L)' 'MVLAIDLFRTDKGGDPDLIRKSQENRYKNPRAVDEVIDLDNQWRKARSEHDKLNRSKNLCSKAIAKKMKV' A
#
# COMPACT_ATOMS: atom_id res chain seq x y z
N MET A 1 -10.52 -2.68 19.44
CA MET A 1 -10.10 -3.58 18.34
C MET A 1 -10.06 -2.76 17.06
N VAL A 2 -8.95 -2.81 16.32
CA VAL A 2 -8.75 -2.08 15.04
C VAL A 2 -9.27 -2.93 13.88
N LEU A 3 -9.88 -2.31 12.87
CA LEU A 3 -10.36 -3.01 11.67
C LEU A 3 -9.18 -3.45 10.80
N ALA A 4 -9.30 -4.62 10.16
CA ALA A 4 -8.30 -5.10 9.21
C ALA A 4 -8.25 -4.22 7.97
N ILE A 5 -7.05 -3.94 7.45
CA ILE A 5 -6.86 -3.08 6.27
C ILE A 5 -7.50 -3.66 5.01
N ASP A 6 -7.63 -4.99 4.92
CA ASP A 6 -8.25 -5.64 3.76
C ASP A 6 -9.75 -5.33 3.63
N LEU A 7 -10.42 -4.92 4.72
CA LEU A 7 -11.81 -4.45 4.65
C LEU A 7 -11.94 -3.13 3.89
N PHE A 8 -10.86 -2.35 3.78
CA PHE A 8 -10.80 -1.09 3.04
C PHE A 8 -10.40 -1.30 1.57
N ARG A 9 -10.06 -2.53 1.17
CA ARG A 9 -9.51 -2.86 -0.15
C ARG A 9 -10.52 -3.66 -0.97
N THR A 10 -11.07 -3.05 -2.01
CA THR A 10 -12.03 -3.70 -2.90
C THR A 10 -11.42 -4.87 -3.67
N ASP A 11 -10.13 -4.79 -4.05
CA ASP A 11 -9.38 -5.87 -4.71
C ASP A 11 -9.12 -7.09 -3.79
N LYS A 12 -9.33 -6.95 -2.48
CA LYS A 12 -9.23 -8.01 -1.48
C LYS A 12 -10.59 -8.51 -0.99
N GLY A 13 -11.68 -8.08 -1.61
CA GLY A 13 -13.05 -8.44 -1.22
C GLY A 13 -13.59 -7.62 -0.04
N GLY A 14 -12.91 -6.54 0.34
CA GLY A 14 -13.40 -5.57 1.32
C GLY A 14 -14.46 -4.63 0.73
N ASP A 15 -15.27 -4.05 1.61
CA ASP A 15 -16.31 -3.09 1.26
C ASP A 15 -16.17 -1.81 2.12
N PRO A 16 -15.51 -0.76 1.59
CA PRO A 16 -15.39 0.53 2.26
C PRO A 16 -16.71 1.25 2.54
N ASP A 17 -17.76 0.99 1.76
CA ASP A 17 -19.06 1.66 1.92
C ASP A 17 -19.71 1.25 3.24
N LEU A 18 -19.58 -0.04 3.61
CA LEU A 18 -20.02 -0.54 4.92
C LEU A 18 -19.30 0.15 6.07
N ILE A 19 -18.01 0.46 5.90
CA ILE A 19 -17.21 1.15 6.92
C ILE A 19 -17.62 2.62 7.00
N ARG A 20 -17.85 3.30 5.87
CA ARG A 20 -18.38 4.68 5.85
C ARG A 20 -19.72 4.75 6.58
N LYS A 21 -20.66 3.85 6.26
CA LYS A 21 -21.94 3.75 6.95
C LYS A 21 -21.79 3.46 8.45
N SER A 22 -20.81 2.64 8.84
CA SER A 22 -20.48 2.41 10.26
C SER A 22 -20.01 3.68 10.96
N GLN A 23 -19.23 4.54 10.30
CA GLN A 23 -18.82 5.84 10.85
C GLN A 23 -20.00 6.80 10.98
N GLU A 24 -20.87 6.87 9.97
CA GLU A 24 -22.10 7.69 9.99
C GLU A 24 -23.02 7.28 11.14
N ASN A 25 -23.27 5.98 11.30
CA ASN A 25 -24.08 5.44 12.39
C ASN A 25 -23.49 5.72 13.79
N ARG A 26 -22.19 6.00 13.86
CA ARG A 26 -21.47 6.38 15.09
C ARG A 26 -21.33 7.89 15.23
N TYR A 27 -21.98 8.68 14.37
CA TYR A 27 -21.89 10.14 14.32
C TYR A 27 -20.43 10.63 14.17
N LYS A 28 -19.63 9.88 13.41
CA LYS A 28 -18.23 10.20 13.08
C LYS A 28 -18.10 10.61 11.62
N ASN A 29 -17.00 11.27 11.31
CA ASN A 29 -16.69 11.71 9.95
C ASN A 29 -16.35 10.50 9.03
N PRO A 30 -17.16 10.21 7.98
CA PRO A 30 -16.91 9.10 7.06
C PRO A 30 -15.68 9.32 6.18
N ARG A 31 -15.25 10.57 5.99
CA ARG A 31 -14.09 10.95 5.17
C ARG A 31 -12.78 10.29 5.65
N ALA A 32 -12.70 9.93 6.93
CA ALA A 32 -11.55 9.19 7.46
C ALA A 32 -11.34 7.85 6.76
N VAL A 33 -12.41 7.22 6.23
CA VAL A 33 -12.31 5.98 5.44
C VAL A 33 -11.61 6.25 4.11
N ASP A 34 -11.98 7.34 3.44
CA ASP A 34 -11.40 7.72 2.15
C ASP A 34 -9.92 8.13 2.30
N GLU A 35 -9.57 8.82 3.38
CA GLU A 35 -8.18 9.15 3.72
C GLU A 35 -7.32 7.90 3.96
N VAL A 36 -7.87 6.88 4.65
CA VAL A 36 -7.16 5.60 4.83
C VAL A 36 -6.92 4.90 3.50
N ILE A 37 -7.91 4.90 2.59
CA ILE A 37 -7.78 4.29 1.26
C ILE A 37 -6.72 5.01 0.43
N ASP A 38 -6.72 6.35 0.44
CA ASP A 38 -5.73 7.15 -0.29
C ASP A 38 -4.31 6.87 0.21
N LEU A 39 -4.10 6.85 1.53
CA LEU A 39 -2.80 6.53 2.13
C LEU A 39 -2.37 5.08 1.83
N ASP A 40 -3.27 4.11 1.85
CA ASP A 40 -2.95 2.72 1.49
C ASP A 40 -2.53 2.59 0.02
N ASN A 41 -3.21 3.30 -0.88
CA ASN A 41 -2.87 3.34 -2.31
C ASN A 41 -1.50 3.95 -2.55
N GLN A 42 -1.20 5.08 -1.90
CA GLN A 42 0.11 5.72 -1.97
C GLN A 42 1.20 4.79 -1.42
N TRP A 43 0.96 4.14 -0.30
CA TRP A 43 1.89 3.19 0.30
C TRP A 43 2.16 1.99 -0.63
N ARG A 44 1.12 1.39 -1.22
CA ARG A 44 1.26 0.28 -2.17
C ARG A 44 2.08 0.68 -3.40
N LYS A 45 1.86 1.88 -3.94
CA LYS A 45 2.63 2.42 -5.06
C LYS A 45 4.10 2.59 -4.68
N ALA A 46 4.38 3.24 -3.56
CA ALA A 46 5.73 3.45 -3.06
C ALA A 46 6.46 2.13 -2.79
N ARG A 47 5.77 1.12 -2.25
CA ARG A 47 6.32 -0.23 -2.03
C ARG A 47 6.75 -0.88 -3.34
N SER A 48 5.89 -0.83 -4.36
CA SER A 48 6.20 -1.38 -5.69
C SER A 48 7.41 -0.68 -6.33
N GLU A 49 7.49 0.65 -6.23
CA GLU A 49 8.62 1.44 -6.74
C GLU A 49 9.92 1.09 -6.02
N HIS A 50 9.88 0.98 -4.69
CA HIS A 50 11.02 0.55 -3.88
C HIS A 50 11.53 -0.84 -4.31
N ASP A 51 10.64 -1.80 -4.58
CA ASP A 51 11.04 -3.15 -5.01
C ASP A 51 11.71 -3.13 -6.40
N LYS A 52 11.23 -2.28 -7.32
CA LYS A 52 11.88 -2.07 -8.62
C LYS A 52 13.28 -1.48 -8.46
N LEU A 53 13.43 -0.45 -7.62
CA LEU A 53 14.73 0.18 -7.37
C LEU A 53 15.73 -0.79 -6.75
N ASN A 54 15.30 -1.62 -5.79
CA ASN A 54 16.15 -2.65 -5.21
C ASN A 54 16.59 -3.69 -6.24
N ARG A 55 15.69 -4.12 -7.12
CA ARG A 55 16.07 -5.02 -8.23
C ARG A 55 17.13 -4.37 -9.12
N SER A 56 16.96 -3.11 -9.51
CA SER A 56 17.93 -2.37 -10.32
C SER A 56 19.29 -2.24 -9.62
N LYS A 57 19.31 -1.84 -8.35
CA LYS A 57 20.53 -1.76 -7.52
C LYS A 57 21.27 -3.10 -7.51
N ASN A 58 20.56 -4.20 -7.30
CA ASN A 58 21.16 -5.53 -7.23
C ASN A 58 21.74 -5.97 -8.59
N LEU A 59 21.07 -5.64 -9.69
CA LEU A 59 21.59 -5.88 -11.04
C LEU A 59 22.87 -5.09 -11.31
N CYS A 60 22.90 -3.80 -10.99
CA CYS A 60 24.09 -2.97 -11.12
C CYS A 60 25.26 -3.50 -10.29
N SER A 61 25.01 -3.86 -9.03
CA SER A 61 26.03 -4.41 -8.12
C SER A 61 26.65 -5.69 -8.68
N LYS A 62 25.83 -6.59 -9.24
CA LYS A 62 26.32 -7.83 -9.89
C LYS A 62 27.16 -7.54 -11.13
N ALA A 63 26.73 -6.58 -11.97
CA ALA A 63 27.47 -6.21 -13.17
C ALA A 63 28.85 -5.61 -12.84
N ILE A 64 28.92 -4.77 -11.79
CA ILE A 64 30.18 -4.21 -11.29
C ILE A 64 31.09 -5.33 -10.76
N ALA A 65 30.58 -6.22 -9.91
CA ALA A 65 31.36 -7.32 -9.36
C ALA A 65 31.94 -8.23 -10.46
N LYS A 66 31.19 -8.47 -11.54
CA LYS A 66 31.68 -9.23 -12.70
C LYS A 66 32.84 -8.53 -13.41
N LYS A 67 32.82 -7.20 -13.49
CA LYS A 67 33.92 -6.41 -14.10
C LYS A 67 35.17 -6.34 -13.21
N MET A 68 35.00 -6.32 -11.89
CA MET A 68 36.13 -6.23 -10.93
C MET A 68 36.90 -7.55 -10.74
N LYS A 69 36.29 -8.69 -11.10
CA LYS A 69 36.94 -10.01 -11.02
C LYS A 69 37.80 -10.35 -12.25
N VAL A 70 37.81 -9.48 -13.26
CA VAL A 70 38.69 -9.56 -14.44
C VAL A 70 40.00 -8.87 -14.12
#